data_AF-A0A060SH53-F1
#
_entry.id   AF-A0A060SH53-F1
#
_cell.length_a   1.000
_cell.length_b   1.000
_cell.length_c   1.000
_cell.angle_alpha   90.00
_cell.angle_beta   90.00
_cell.angle_gamma   90.00
#
_symmetry.space_group_name_H-M   'P 1'
#
loop_
_entity.id
_entity.type
_entity.pdbx_description
1 polymer ?
#
loop_
_entity_poly.entity_id
_entity_poly.type
_entity_poly.pdbx_seq_one_letter_code
_entity_poly.pdbx_strand_id
1 'polypeptide(L)'
;MPEQDWKALCAARKQRQLEQIPKEWTITPPPDTQRNVLDVPRTCGLLTARELEITDTVNVDILLDKLRTGQWSSVEVTTAFYKRAIIAQQLVRPTP
;
A
#
# COMPACT_ATOMS: atom_id res chain seq x y z
N MET A 1 -21.79 12.22 30.85
CA MET A 1 -20.91 11.49 29.92
C MET A 1 -19.97 12.52 29.33
N PRO A 2 -18.65 12.48 29.55
CA PRO A 2 -17.78 13.42 28.87
C PRO A 2 -17.96 13.19 27.38
N GLU A 3 -18.39 14.23 26.68
CA GLU A 3 -18.54 14.24 25.23
C GLU A 3 -17.14 14.11 24.66
N GLN A 4 -16.65 12.87 24.51
CA GLN A 4 -15.35 12.63 23.90
C GLN A 4 -15.42 13.27 22.51
N ASP A 5 -14.58 14.29 22.30
CA ASP A 5 -14.49 14.96 21.02
C ASP A 5 -14.19 13.90 19.95
N TRP A 6 -15.18 13.64 19.09
CA TRP A 6 -15.09 12.62 18.06
C TRP A 6 -13.90 12.88 17.14
N LYS A 7 -13.48 14.14 16.99
CA LYS A 7 -12.28 14.52 16.24
C LYS A 7 -11.02 13.98 16.89
N ALA A 8 -10.91 14.07 18.21
CA ALA A 8 -9.79 13.52 18.98
C ALA A 8 -9.73 11.99 18.86
N LEU A 9 -10.88 11.31 18.91
CA LEU A 9 -10.96 9.85 18.70
C LEU A 9 -10.54 9.45 17.27
N CYS A 10 -10.97 10.21 16.26
CA CYS A 10 -10.55 10.00 14.88
C CYS A 10 -9.05 10.22 14.69
N ALA A 11 -8.48 11.29 15.26
CA ALA A 11 -7.05 11.58 15.21
C ALA A 11 -6.23 10.45 15.88
N ALA A 12 -6.63 10.02 17.07
CA ALA A 12 -5.96 8.94 17.79
C ALA A 12 -6.02 7.59 17.04
N ARG A 13 -7.08 7.33 16.27
CA ARG A 13 -7.18 6.15 15.40
C ARG A 13 -6.26 6.25 14.19
N LYS A 14 -6.22 7.41 13.53
CA LYS A 14 -5.31 7.64 12.40
C LYS A 14 -3.85 7.48 12.82
N GLN A 15 -3.48 8.06 13.96
CA GLN A 15 -2.14 7.96 14.51
C GLN A 15 -1.71 6.51 14.75
N ARG A 16 -2.57 5.72 15.41
CA ARG A 16 -2.32 4.28 15.62
C ARG A 16 -2.20 3.50 14.31
N GLN A 17 -2.97 3.86 13.29
CA GLN A 17 -2.85 3.21 11.98
C GLN A 17 -1.48 3.48 11.34
N LEU A 18 -0.99 4.71 11.43
CA LEU A 18 0.31 5.10 10.89
C LEU A 18 1.47 4.42 11.63
N GLU A 19 1.35 4.28 12.96
CA GLU A 19 2.33 3.58 13.79
C GLU A 19 2.42 2.08 13.49
N GLN A 20 1.36 1.50 12.91
CA GLN A 20 1.36 0.09 12.49
C GLN A 20 1.99 -0.13 11.11
N ILE A 21 2.27 0.94 10.34
CA ILE A 21 2.94 0.82 9.05
C ILE A 21 4.43 0.53 9.31
N PRO A 22 4.97 -0.58 8.80
CA PRO A 22 6.40 -0.87 8.91
C PRO A 22 7.21 0.28 8.30
N LYS A 23 8.23 0.75 9.01
CA LYS A 23 9.06 1.89 8.56
C LYS A 23 9.77 1.60 7.24
N GLU A 24 10.09 0.33 6.98
CA GLU A 24 10.65 -0.11 5.71
C GLU A 24 9.72 0.09 4.50
N TRP A 25 8.41 0.31 4.73
CA TRP A 25 7.40 0.47 3.69
C TRP A 25 6.87 1.90 3.57
N THR A 26 7.51 2.84 4.28
CA THR A 26 7.23 4.27 4.13
C THR A 26 7.90 4.78 2.86
N ILE A 27 7.15 5.50 2.04
CA ILE A 27 7.67 6.14 0.83
C ILE A 27 7.73 7.65 1.01
N THR A 28 8.62 8.30 0.27
CA THR A 28 8.58 9.76 0.14
C THR A 28 7.40 10.13 -0.77
N PRO A 29 6.41 10.89 -0.29
CA PRO A 29 5.28 11.29 -1.12
C PRO A 29 5.76 12.19 -2.27
N PRO A 30 5.12 12.10 -3.46
CA PRO A 30 5.42 12.98 -4.58
C PRO A 30 5.05 14.43 -4.22
N PRO A 31 5.59 15.43 -4.95
CA PRO A 31 5.26 16.82 -4.72
C PRO A 31 3.77 17.09 -4.92
N ASP A 32 3.20 18.07 -4.21
CA ASP A 32 1.78 18.45 -4.32
C ASP A 32 1.36 18.87 -5.74
N THR A 33 2.32 19.25 -6.58
CA THR A 33 2.09 19.58 -7.99
C THR A 33 1.80 18.34 -8.85
N GLN A 34 2.22 17.16 -8.41
CA GLN A 34 1.99 15.89 -9.11
C GLN A 34 0.63 15.31 -8.69
N ARG A 35 -0.40 15.59 -9.49
CA ARG A 35 -1.76 15.08 -9.27
C ARG A 35 -1.93 13.62 -9.68
N ASN A 36 -1.13 13.13 -10.63
CA ASN A 36 -1.18 11.74 -11.07
C ASN A 36 -0.16 10.91 -10.27
N VAL A 37 -0.68 10.00 -9.46
CA VAL A 37 0.12 9.13 -8.60
C VAL A 37 0.06 7.65 -9.01
N LEU A 38 -0.49 7.34 -10.19
CA LEU A 38 -0.64 5.97 -10.68
C LEU A 38 0.71 5.27 -10.90
N ASP A 39 1.74 6.02 -11.29
CA ASP A 39 3.08 5.49 -11.54
C ASP A 39 3.94 5.39 -10.27
N VAL A 40 3.50 5.98 -9.15
CA VAL A 40 4.28 6.01 -7.90
C VAL A 40 4.64 4.61 -7.39
N PRO A 41 3.76 3.59 -7.41
CA PRO A 41 4.16 2.24 -7.03
C PRO A 41 5.36 1.70 -7.82
N ARG A 42 5.55 2.11 -9.08
CA ARG A 42 6.70 1.72 -9.92
C ARG A 42 7.94 2.55 -9.62
N THR A 43 7.78 3.84 -9.32
CA THR A 43 8.92 4.78 -9.18
C THR A 43 9.40 4.97 -7.76
N CYS A 44 8.60 4.61 -6.75
CA CYS A 44 8.94 4.82 -5.33
C CYS A 44 10.07 3.92 -4.81
N GLY A 45 10.49 2.91 -5.58
CA GLY A 45 11.61 2.03 -5.22
C GLY A 45 11.31 1.01 -4.11
N LEU A 46 10.07 0.94 -3.60
CA LEU A 46 9.70 0.02 -2.53
C LEU A 46 9.38 -1.40 -3.04
N LEU A 47 8.80 -1.50 -4.24
CA LEU A 47 8.42 -2.77 -4.85
C LEU A 47 9.58 -3.32 -5.67
N THR A 48 9.90 -4.60 -5.46
CA THR A 48 10.83 -5.34 -6.31
C THR A 48 10.21 -5.60 -7.70
N ALA A 49 11.05 -5.91 -8.70
CA ALA A 49 10.55 -6.25 -10.05
C ALA A 49 9.52 -7.39 -10.03
N ARG A 50 9.69 -8.36 -9.13
CA ARG A 50 8.78 -9.49 -8.94
C ARG A 50 7.45 -9.07 -8.32
N GLU A 51 7.47 -8.19 -7.32
CA GLU A 51 6.25 -7.66 -6.71
C GLU A 51 5.46 -6.76 -7.67
N LEU A 52 6.17 -6.02 -8.53
CA LEU A 52 5.56 -5.26 -9.62
C LEU A 52 4.91 -6.20 -10.65
N GLU A 53 5.60 -7.25 -11.08
CA GLU A 53 5.06 -8.28 -11.98
C GLU A 53 3.73 -8.85 -11.44
N ILE A 54 3.72 -9.25 -10.16
CA ILE A 54 2.53 -9.79 -9.51
C ILE A 54 1.40 -8.77 -9.49
N THR A 55 1.67 -7.55 -9.03
CA THR A 55 0.62 -6.54 -8.80
C THR A 55 0.14 -5.83 -10.07
N ASP A 56 0.90 -5.91 -11.16
CA ASP A 56 0.51 -5.43 -12.49
C ASP A 56 -0.22 -6.49 -13.32
N THR A 57 -0.29 -7.73 -12.85
CA THR A 57 -1.02 -8.79 -13.54
C THR A 57 -2.52 -8.52 -13.44
N VAL A 58 -3.08 -7.93 -14.49
CA VAL A 58 -4.52 -7.57 -14.58
C VAL A 58 -5.41 -8.80 -14.79
N ASN A 59 -4.86 -9.86 -15.38
CA ASN A 59 -5.62 -11.08 -15.65
C ASN A 59 -5.61 -12.02 -14.44
N VAL A 60 -6.78 -12.20 -13.83
CA VAL A 60 -6.99 -13.05 -12.65
C VAL A 60 -6.69 -14.52 -12.93
N ASP A 61 -7.02 -15.03 -14.11
CA ASP A 61 -6.78 -16.43 -14.48
C ASP A 61 -5.28 -16.75 -14.51
N ILE A 62 -4.47 -15.81 -15.01
CA ILE A 62 -3.00 -15.93 -15.01
C ILE A 62 -2.49 -15.96 -13.56
N LEU A 63 -2.96 -15.04 -12.72
CA LEU A 63 -2.54 -14.98 -11.32
C LEU A 63 -2.90 -16.27 -10.56
N LEU A 64 -4.11 -16.79 -10.79
CA LEU A 64 -4.57 -18.03 -10.18
C LEU A 64 -3.78 -19.24 -10.69
N ASP A 65 -3.43 -19.30 -11.98
CA ASP A 65 -2.60 -20.39 -12.50
C ASP A 65 -1.18 -20.35 -11.93
N LYS A 66 -0.56 -19.17 -11.80
CA LYS A 66 0.76 -19.01 -11.17
C LYS A 66 0.76 -19.43 -9.70
N LEU A 67 -0.31 -19.14 -8.96
CA LEU A 67 -0.51 -19.61 -7.59
C LEU A 67 -0.71 -21.13 -7.54
N ARG A 68 -1.59 -21.67 -8.39
CA ARG A 68 -1.92 -23.10 -8.44
C ARG A 68 -0.71 -23.97 -8.80
N THR A 69 0.14 -23.47 -9.71
CA THR A 69 1.37 -24.14 -10.14
C THR A 69 2.53 -23.95 -9.16
N GLY A 70 2.37 -23.12 -8.12
CA GLY A 70 3.41 -22.80 -7.15
C GLY A 70 4.55 -21.93 -7.70
N GLN A 71 4.38 -21.35 -8.89
CA GLN A 71 5.35 -20.40 -9.45
C GLN A 71 5.42 -19.10 -8.64
N TRP A 72 4.29 -18.72 -8.03
CA TRP A 72 4.21 -17.69 -7.00
C TRP A 72 3.73 -18.30 -5.71
N SER A 73 4.32 -17.89 -4.59
CA SER A 73 3.81 -18.30 -3.28
C SER A 73 2.67 -17.40 -2.82
N SER A 74 1.75 -17.93 -2.02
CA SER A 74 0.65 -17.15 -1.43
C SER A 74 1.17 -15.98 -0.58
N VAL A 75 2.27 -16.18 0.15
CA VAL A 75 2.93 -15.16 0.97
C VAL A 75 3.50 -14.05 0.09
N GLU A 76 4.19 -14.39 -0.99
CA GLU A 76 4.76 -13.43 -1.95
C GLU A 76 3.66 -12.57 -2.60
N VAL A 77 2.60 -13.20 -3.09
CA VAL A 77 1.47 -12.47 -3.71
C VAL A 77 0.81 -11.53 -2.72
N THR A 78 0.47 -12.04 -1.54
CA THR A 78 -0.19 -11.24 -0.50
C THR A 78 0.69 -10.06 -0.06
N THR A 79 2.00 -10.30 0.10
CA THR A 79 2.96 -9.25 0.49
C THR A 79 3.06 -8.16 -0.59
N ALA A 80 3.13 -8.54 -1.87
CA ALA A 80 3.20 -7.60 -2.98
C ALA A 80 1.98 -6.67 -3.02
N PHE A 81 0.76 -7.24 -2.93
CA PHE A 81 -0.47 -6.45 -2.88
C PHE A 81 -0.56 -5.58 -1.62
N TYR A 82 -0.12 -6.10 -0.47
CA TYR A 82 -0.16 -5.34 0.78
C TYR A 82 0.76 -4.13 0.76
N LYS A 83 2.00 -4.28 0.26
CA LYS A 83 2.92 -3.14 0.04
C LYS A 83 2.32 -2.09 -0.90
N ARG A 84 1.73 -2.52 -2.03
CA ARG A 84 1.10 -1.61 -3.00
C ARG A 84 -0.11 -0.88 -2.41
N ALA A 85 -0.90 -1.54 -1.56
CA ALA A 85 -2.00 -0.92 -0.84
C ALA A 85 -1.52 0.13 0.17
N ILE A 86 -0.42 -0.15 0.88
CA ILE A 86 0.20 0.79 1.82
C ILE A 86 0.77 2.02 1.10
N ILE A 87 1.39 1.85 -0.07
CA ILE A 87 1.80 2.96 -0.94
C ILE A 87 0.58 3.83 -1.31
N ALA A 88 -0.50 3.22 -1.81
CA ALA A 88 -1.70 3.95 -2.21
C ALA A 88 -2.35 4.70 -1.04
N GLN A 89 -2.38 4.07 0.14
CA GLN A 89 -2.90 4.69 1.37
C GLN A 89 -2.09 5.94 1.75
N GLN A 90 -0.75 5.89 1.68
CA GLN A 90 0.12 7.03 1.95
C GLN A 90 -0.11 8.20 0.97
N LEU A 91 -0.46 7.90 -0.29
CA LEU A 91 -0.68 8.92 -1.34
C LEU A 91 -2.05 9.58 -1.26
N VAL A 92 -3.10 8.82 -0.92
CA VAL A 92 -4.48 9.33 -0.89
C VAL A 92 -4.83 9.98 0.45
N ARG A 93 -4.18 9.54 1.54
CA ARG A 93 -4.40 10.08 2.88
C ARG A 93 -3.09 10.59 3.47
N PRO A 94 -2.54 11.69 2.94
CA PRO A 94 -1.41 12.35 3.58
C PRO A 94 -1.79 12.74 5.00
N THR A 95 -0.91 12.43 5.95
CA THR A 95 -0.95 12.98 7.30
C THR A 95 -0.98 14.50 7.22
N PRO A 96 -1.85 15.18 8.00
CA PRO A 96 -1.84 16.63 8.10
C PRO A 96 -0.54 17.15 8.73
#